data_AF-A0A3D5J875-F1
#
_entry.id   AF-A0A3D5J875-F1
#
_cell.length_a   1.000
_cell.length_b   1.000
_cell.length_c   1.000
_cell.angle_alpha   90.00
_cell.angle_beta   90.00
_cell.angle_gamma   90.00
#
_symmetry.space_group_name_H-M   'P 1'
#
loop_
_entity.id
_entity.type
_entity.pdbx_description
1 polymer ?
#
loop_
_entity_poly.entity_id
_entity_poly.type
_entity_poly.pdbx_seq_one_letter_code
_entity_poly.pdbx_strand_id
1 'polypeptide(L)' 'MSIRNLDALKFSTSNAADLLTLDDRGRIQKNRYADFLIVDGNSLDNNLLVSDRQNHWLVVKNGKIVIRNLITHKNNYEAY' A
#
# COMPACT_ATOMS: atom_id res chain seq x y z
N MET A 1 -12.12 18.01 -13.64
CA MET A 1 -10.67 17.75 -13.63
C MET A 1 -10.45 16.46 -12.85
N SER A 2 -9.82 15.43 -13.42
CA SER A 2 -9.59 14.15 -12.73
C SER A 2 -8.19 14.12 -12.12
N ILE A 3 -8.04 13.50 -10.95
CA ILE A 3 -6.76 13.37 -10.25
C ILE A 3 -6.02 12.14 -10.81
N ARG A 4 -4.71 12.25 -11.08
CA ARG A 4 -3.91 11.09 -11.52
C ARG A 4 -3.73 10.11 -10.35
N ASN A 5 -3.67 8.81 -10.62
CA ASN A 5 -3.49 7.79 -9.60
C ASN A 5 -2.25 8.03 -8.72
N LEU A 6 -1.14 8.44 -9.32
CA LEU A 6 0.08 8.82 -8.57
C LEU A 6 -0.17 9.98 -7.59
N ASP A 7 -0.93 10.99 -7.98
CA ASP A 7 -1.22 12.13 -7.11
C ASP A 7 -2.15 11.71 -5.97
N ALA A 8 -3.15 10.87 -6.25
CA ALA A 8 -4.03 10.30 -5.22
C ALA A 8 -3.25 9.45 -4.20
N LEU A 9 -2.27 8.66 -4.66
CA LEU A 9 -1.38 7.91 -3.76
C LEU A 9 -0.53 8.85 -2.90
N LYS A 10 0.04 9.91 -3.47
CA LYS A 10 0.81 10.90 -2.67
C LYS A 10 -0.06 11.61 -1.64
N PHE A 11 -1.28 11.99 -2.00
CA PHE A 11 -2.24 12.61 -1.09
C PHE A 11 -2.57 11.72 0.10
N SER A 12 -2.71 10.42 -0.12
CA SER A 12 -3.05 9.43 0.91
C SER A 12 -1.83 8.85 1.66
N THR A 13 -0.61 9.26 1.31
CA THR A 13 0.63 8.75 1.93
C THR A 13 1.54 9.88 2.41
N SER A 14 2.49 10.32 1.60
CA SER A 14 3.52 11.30 2.00
C SER A 14 2.90 12.62 2.41
N ASN A 15 1.93 13.13 1.66
CA ASN A 15 1.32 14.43 1.94
C ASN A 15 0.41 14.36 3.17
N ALA A 16 -0.28 13.23 3.38
CA ALA A 16 -1.06 13.01 4.61
C ALA A 16 -0.14 12.94 5.83
N ALA A 17 1.00 12.25 5.72
CA ALA A 17 1.98 12.22 6.80
C ALA A 17 2.55 13.61 7.11
N ASP A 18 2.86 14.40 6.07
CA ASP A 18 3.34 15.78 6.25
C ASP A 18 2.27 16.66 6.92
N LEU A 19 1.01 16.57 6.47
CA LEU A 19 -0.12 17.31 7.04
C LEU A 19 -0.34 16.98 8.52
N LEU A 20 -0.11 15.72 8.91
CA LEU A 20 -0.26 15.23 10.27
C LEU A 20 1.04 15.33 11.09
N THR A 21 2.11 15.92 10.55
CA THR A 21 3.42 16.02 11.21
C THR A 21 3.99 14.65 11.65
N LEU A 22 3.75 13.61 10.85
CA LEU A 22 4.21 12.24 11.08
C LEU A 22 5.51 11.98 10.30
N ASP A 23 6.62 12.49 10.83
CA ASP A 23 7.93 12.44 10.15
C ASP A 23 8.46 11.01 9.95
N ASP A 24 7.97 10.07 10.74
CA ASP A 24 8.43 8.69 10.85
C ASP A 24 7.75 7.71 9.88
N ARG A 25 6.76 8.14 9.09
CA ARG A 25 5.96 7.27 8.20
C ARG A 25 5.47 7.95 6.93
N GLY A 26 4.54 7.31 6.22
CA GLY A 26 3.95 7.79 4.96
C GLY A 26 4.84 7.67 3.73
N ARG A 27 6.04 7.09 3.88
CA ARG A 27 7.02 6.91 2.79
C ARG A 27 7.75 5.58 2.98
N ILE A 28 7.96 4.85 1.88
CA ILE A 28 8.83 3.68 1.87
C ILE A 28 10.29 4.17 1.82
N GLN A 29 10.94 4.25 2.98
CA GLN A 29 12.29 4.79 3.13
C GLN A 29 12.98 4.18 4.34
N LYS A 30 14.32 4.07 4.31
CA LYS A 30 15.13 3.65 5.45
C LYS A 30 14.85 4.52 6.69
N ASN A 31 14.91 3.92 7.87
CA ASN A 31 14.70 4.56 9.18
C ASN A 31 13.26 5.11 9.41
N ARG A 32 12.27 4.67 8.63
CA ARG A 32 10.84 4.93 8.86
C ARG A 32 10.13 3.67 9.32
N TYR A 33 8.97 3.82 9.96
CA TYR A 33 8.11 2.70 10.27
C TYR A 33 7.66 2.00 8.99
N ALA A 34 7.68 0.66 9.03
CA ALA A 34 7.17 -0.19 7.98
C ALA A 34 5.64 -0.20 8.01
N ASP A 35 5.04 0.86 7.47
CA ASP A 35 3.62 1.01 7.19
C ASP A 35 3.41 0.92 5.68
N PHE A 36 2.96 -0.23 5.20
CA PHE A 36 2.67 -0.46 3.78
C PHE A 36 1.63 -1.57 3.60
N LEU A 37 1.07 -1.63 2.39
CA LEU A 37 0.20 -2.72 1.98
C LEU A 37 0.67 -3.26 0.63
N ILE A 38 0.38 -4.54 0.38
CA ILE A 38 0.65 -5.24 -0.87
C ILE A 38 -0.69 -5.55 -1.54
N VAL A 39 -0.77 -5.35 -2.85
CA VAL A 39 -1.95 -5.61 -3.68
C VAL A 39 -1.54 -6.42 -4.91
N ASP A 40 -2.50 -7.05 -5.58
CA ASP A 40 -2.25 -7.64 -6.90
C ASP A 40 -2.25 -6.54 -7.98
N GLY A 41 -1.20 -6.49 -8.78
CA GLY A 41 -1.09 -5.55 -9.90
C GLY A 41 -0.58 -4.15 -9.54
N ASN A 42 -0.71 -3.23 -10.50
CA ASN A 42 -0.11 -1.90 -10.45
C ASN A 42 -1.13 -0.82 -10.10
N SER A 43 -0.99 -0.21 -8.91
CA SER A 43 -1.89 0.85 -8.43
C SER A 43 -1.78 2.17 -9.20
N LEU A 44 -0.75 2.35 -10.02
CA LEU A 44 -0.64 3.49 -10.93
C LEU A 44 -1.61 3.38 -12.10
N ASP A 45 -2.01 2.16 -12.45
CA ASP A 45 -2.95 1.89 -13.53
C ASP A 45 -4.40 1.82 -13.01
N ASN A 46 -4.60 1.36 -11.76
CA ASN A 46 -5.92 1.23 -11.13
C ASN A 46 -5.91 1.55 -9.61
N ASN A 47 -6.64 2.59 -9.19
CA ASN A 47 -6.74 3.00 -7.79
C ASN A 47 -7.66 2.10 -6.92
N LEU A 48 -8.51 1.27 -7.51
CA LEU A 48 -9.37 0.34 -6.77
C LEU A 48 -8.54 -0.75 -6.08
N LEU A 49 -7.34 -1.04 -6.58
CA LEU A 49 -6.43 -2.01 -5.98
C LEU A 49 -6.04 -1.61 -4.54
N VAL A 50 -5.84 -0.32 -4.28
CA VAL A 50 -5.50 0.18 -2.93
C VAL A 50 -6.72 0.60 -2.12
N SER A 51 -7.82 0.95 -2.78
CA SER A 51 -9.02 1.48 -2.11
C SER A 51 -9.95 0.37 -1.60
N ASP A 52 -10.03 -0.76 -2.30
CA ASP A 52 -10.81 -1.93 -1.86
C ASP A 52 -9.95 -2.89 -1.05
N ARG A 53 -10.38 -3.17 0.19
CA ARG A 53 -9.69 -4.08 1.10
C ARG A 53 -9.61 -5.52 0.57
N GLN A 54 -10.52 -5.92 -0.32
CA GLN A 54 -10.49 -7.26 -0.92
C GLN A 54 -9.22 -7.48 -1.77
N ASN A 55 -8.62 -6.40 -2.28
CA ASN A 55 -7.40 -6.43 -3.07
C ASN A 55 -6.13 -6.40 -2.20
N HIS A 56 -6.24 -6.18 -0.88
CA HIS A 56 -5.08 -6.13 0.03
C HIS A 56 -4.62 -7.55 0.37
N TRP A 57 -3.43 -7.93 -0.06
CA TRP A 57 -2.82 -9.23 0.24
C TRP A 57 -2.19 -9.25 1.62
N LEU A 58 -1.46 -8.19 1.92
CA LEU A 58 -0.71 -8.01 3.14
C LEU A 58 -0.87 -6.56 3.58
N VAL A 59 -1.14 -6.34 4.86
CA VAL A 59 -1.04 -5.02 5.47
C VAL A 59 -0.08 -5.11 6.63
N VAL A 60 0.94 -4.26 6.61
CA VAL A 60 1.97 -4.15 7.64
C VAL A 60 1.81 -2.79 8.31
N LYS A 61 1.78 -2.79 9.65
CA LYS A 61 1.75 -1.58 10.48
C LYS A 61 2.82 -1.65 11.55
N ASN A 62 3.64 -0.62 11.66
CA ASN A 62 4.80 -0.54 12.55
C ASN A 62 5.67 -1.81 12.46
N GLY A 63 5.86 -2.36 11.25
CA GLY A 63 6.61 -3.59 11.01
C GLY A 63 5.92 -4.90 11.40
N LYS A 64 4.66 -4.86 11.83
CA LYS A 64 3.88 -6.05 12.17
C LYS A 64 2.81 -6.30 11.12
N ILE A 65 2.69 -7.54 10.69
CA ILE A 65 1.59 -7.97 9.81
C ILE A 65 0.29 -7.88 10.60
N VAL A 66 -0.68 -7.09 10.11
CA VAL A 66 -2.01 -6.95 10.71
C VAL A 66 -3.11 -7.59 9.88
N ILE A 67 -2.90 -7.76 8.57
CA ILE A 67 -3.77 -8.50 7.66
C ILE A 67 -2.89 -9.38 6.78
N ARG A 68 -3.29 -10.65 6.59
CA ARG A 68 -2.70 -11.57 5.63
C ARG A 68 -3.81 -12.41 4.99
N ASN A 69 -4.10 -12.16 3.72
CA ASN A 69 -5.10 -12.90 2.97
C ASN A 69 -4.44 -14.09 2.27
N LEU A 70 -4.65 -15.29 2.82
CA LEU A 70 -4.01 -16.55 2.37
C LEU A 70 -4.76 -17.25 1.21
N ILE A 71 -6.01 -16.89 0.95
CA ILE A 71 -6.92 -17.70 0.13
C ILE A 71 -6.85 -17.33 -1.36
N THR A 72 -6.41 -16.13 -1.72
CA THR A 72 -6.55 -15.62 -3.10
C THR A 72 -5.37 -15.95 -4.03
N HIS A 73 -4.25 -16.52 -3.53
CA HIS A 73 -2.99 -16.62 -4.33
C HIS A 73 -2.32 -18.00 -4.39
N LYS A 74 -3.09 -19.08 -4.26
CA LYS A 74 -2.53 -20.45 -4.31
C LYS A 74 -1.98 -20.91 -5.67
N ASN A 75 -1.96 -20.08 -6.73
CA ASN A 75 -1.73 -20.56 -8.10
C ASN A 75 -0.54 -19.96 -8.89
N ASN A 76 0.30 -19.06 -8.34
CA ASN A 76 1.35 -18.40 -9.16
C ASN A 76 2.79 -18.52 -8.62
N TYR A 77 3.12 -19.59 -7.87
CA TYR A 77 4.51 -19.91 -7.51
C TYR A 77 4.93 -21.30 -8.00
N GLU A 78 4.52 -21.66 -9.21
CA GLU A 78 5.20 -22.69 -10.02
C GLU A 78 5.98 -21.95 -11.12
N ALA A 79 7.28 -22.24 -11.23
CA ALA A 79 8.28 -21.66 -12.14
C ALA A 79 8.74 -20.21 -11.83
N TYR A 80 9.88 -20.05 -11.13
CA TYR A 80 11.24 -20.04 -11.70
C TYR A 80 12.28 -20.25 -10.59
#